data_AF-X6PCR4-F1
#
_entry.id   AF-X6PCR4-F1
#
_cell.length_a   1.000
_cell.length_b   1.000
_cell.length_c   1.000
_cell.angle_alpha   90.00
_cell.angle_beta   90.00
_cell.angle_gamma   90.00
#
_symmetry.space_group_name_H-M   'P 1'
#
loop_
_entity.id
_entity.type
_entity.pdbx_description
1 polymer ?
#
loop_
_entity_poly.entity_id
_entity_poly.type
_entity_poly.pdbx_seq_one_letter_code
_entity_poly.pdbx_strand_id
1 'polypeptide(L)'
;GCILHFHPSMRRANLIDSCDVSWISPFKHEREILFARSKTHINHDEKTHKEKYAWNAKVESEDEYTQMILLTWTRYDQHIQQTMQISAMQNHSIDLNLIYVAHCWCRKDTNETIQLLFEFNTWKFQENNKQKYKNRTNEFLERPCNHNINLFCMFLVEKNKSQEIVEFTTAIAYNGLPFAEKDKKI
;
A
#
# COMPACT_ATOMS: atom_id res chain seq x y z
N GLY A 1 -6.86 -28.83 -11.63
CA GLY A 1 -5.62 -28.20 -11.14
C GLY A 1 -5.94 -26.83 -10.58
N CYS A 2 -5.10 -26.30 -9.69
CA CYS A 2 -5.26 -24.95 -9.16
C CYS A 2 -4.01 -24.14 -9.51
N ILE A 3 -4.21 -22.93 -10.05
CA ILE A 3 -3.14 -21.98 -10.34
C ILE A 3 -3.35 -20.77 -9.42
N LEU A 4 -2.30 -20.36 -8.71
CA LEU A 4 -2.34 -19.21 -7.83
C LEU A 4 -1.76 -17.98 -8.55
N HIS A 5 -2.59 -16.97 -8.74
CA HIS A 5 -2.17 -15.68 -9.26
C HIS A 5 -1.97 -14.72 -8.08
N PHE A 6 -0.75 -14.21 -7.94
CA PHE A 6 -0.42 -13.29 -6.85
C PHE A 6 -0.50 -11.84 -7.30
N HIS A 7 -1.36 -11.06 -6.65
CA HIS A 7 -1.37 -9.62 -6.84
C HIS A 7 -0.05 -9.01 -6.30
N PRO A 8 0.55 -8.00 -6.96
CA PRO A 8 1.76 -7.33 -6.49
C PRO A 8 1.67 -6.77 -5.07
N SER A 9 0.46 -6.46 -4.59
CA SER A 9 0.22 -6.07 -3.19
C SER A 9 0.74 -7.10 -2.20
N MET A 10 0.71 -8.39 -2.56
CA MET A 10 1.20 -9.49 -1.73
C MET A 10 2.72 -9.46 -1.50
N ARG A 11 3.50 -8.92 -2.45
CA ARG A 11 4.97 -8.76 -2.29
C ARG A 11 5.35 -7.45 -1.60
N ARG A 12 4.42 -6.50 -1.53
CA ARG A 12 4.64 -5.16 -0.97
C ARG A 12 4.26 -5.07 0.50
N ALA A 13 3.50 -6.04 1.00
CA ALA A 13 3.18 -6.16 2.41
C ALA A 13 4.39 -6.73 3.16
N ASN A 14 5.03 -5.94 4.01
CA ASN A 14 6.18 -6.38 4.82
C ASN A 14 5.81 -7.44 5.88
N LEU A 15 4.51 -7.64 6.10
CA LEU A 15 3.93 -8.45 7.17
C LEU A 15 3.30 -9.75 6.66
N ILE A 16 3.36 -9.98 5.36
CA ILE A 16 2.94 -11.22 4.73
C ILE A 16 4.19 -11.95 4.29
N ASP A 17 4.65 -12.88 5.13
CA ASP A 17 5.85 -13.69 4.85
C ASP A 17 5.56 -14.65 3.68
N SER A 18 6.34 -14.56 2.60
CA SER A 18 6.34 -15.57 1.53
C SER A 18 6.89 -16.91 2.05
N CYS A 19 6.16 -18.04 1.91
CA CYS A 19 6.74 -19.37 2.12
C CYS A 19 7.35 -19.87 0.82
N ASP A 20 8.61 -20.28 0.88
CA ASP A 20 9.15 -21.20 -0.11
C ASP A 20 8.54 -22.59 0.15
N VAL A 21 7.66 -23.05 -0.74
CA VAL A 21 7.05 -24.38 -0.70
C VAL A 21 7.84 -25.42 -1.48
N SER A 22 9.12 -25.16 -1.75
CA SER A 22 10.02 -26.12 -2.38
C SER A 22 10.16 -27.46 -1.62
N TRP A 23 9.67 -27.53 -0.39
CA TRP A 23 9.55 -28.75 0.41
C TRP A 23 8.27 -29.59 0.13
N ILE A 24 7.24 -29.01 -0.49
CA ILE A 24 5.97 -29.70 -0.80
C ILE A 24 6.04 -30.42 -2.15
N SER A 25 6.77 -29.88 -3.13
CA SER A 25 6.97 -30.54 -4.43
C SER A 25 8.45 -30.87 -4.69
N PRO A 26 8.78 -32.12 -5.05
CA PRO A 26 10.13 -32.51 -5.48
C PRO A 26 10.49 -31.93 -6.86
N PHE A 27 9.50 -31.45 -7.63
CA PHE A 27 9.69 -30.96 -8.99
C PHE A 27 10.11 -29.48 -8.99
N LYS A 28 11.30 -29.18 -9.55
CA LYS A 28 11.88 -27.83 -9.57
C LYS A 28 10.98 -26.75 -10.20
N HIS A 29 10.08 -27.12 -11.11
CA HIS A 29 9.18 -26.21 -11.81
C HIS A 29 7.88 -25.92 -11.04
N GLU A 30 7.59 -26.69 -9.98
CA GLU A 30 6.41 -26.52 -9.12
C GLU A 30 6.75 -25.79 -7.80
N ARG A 31 7.96 -25.24 -7.67
CA ARG A 31 8.45 -24.49 -6.51
C ARG A 31 7.93 -23.06 -6.52
N GLU A 32 6.62 -22.88 -6.56
CA GLU A 32 5.98 -21.55 -6.54
C GLU A 32 5.73 -21.09 -5.10
N ILE A 33 6.34 -19.97 -4.70
CA ILE A 33 6.20 -19.35 -3.39
C ILE A 33 4.71 -19.19 -3.00
N LEU A 34 4.29 -19.89 -1.95
CA LEU A 34 2.90 -20.04 -1.50
C LEU A 34 2.87 -19.57 -0.04
N PHE A 35 2.52 -18.30 0.18
CA PHE A 35 2.62 -17.57 1.46
C PHE A 35 2.44 -18.41 2.73
N ALA A 36 3.37 -18.25 3.69
CA ALA A 36 3.24 -18.89 4.99
C ALA A 36 2.13 -18.18 5.75
N ARG A 37 1.43 -18.89 6.64
CA ARG A 37 0.50 -18.26 7.59
C ARG A 37 1.23 -17.08 8.24
N SER A 38 0.70 -15.88 8.07
CA SER A 38 1.31 -14.67 8.60
C SER A 38 1.52 -14.82 10.10
N LYS A 39 2.67 -14.36 10.61
CA LYS A 39 2.98 -14.44 12.04
C LYS A 39 1.81 -13.85 12.83
N THR A 40 1.15 -14.69 13.62
CA THR A 40 0.22 -14.23 14.64
C THR A 40 1.06 -13.56 15.72
N HIS A 41 1.25 -12.24 15.62
CA HIS A 41 1.88 -11.48 16.68
C HIS A 41 0.97 -11.54 17.91
N ILE A 42 1.46 -12.17 18.98
CA ILE A 42 0.76 -12.38 20.26
C ILE A 42 0.27 -11.04 20.88
N ASN A 43 0.87 -9.92 20.47
CA ASN A 43 0.60 -8.58 21.00
C ASN A 43 -0.43 -7.76 20.18
N HIS A 44 -1.04 -8.31 19.13
CA HIS A 44 -2.04 -7.60 18.34
C HIS A 44 -3.42 -8.22 18.48
N ASP A 45 -4.44 -7.38 18.64
CA ASP A 45 -5.84 -7.83 18.59
C ASP A 45 -6.17 -8.44 17.20
N GLU A 46 -7.20 -9.28 17.17
CA GLU A 46 -7.63 -10.00 15.97
C GLU A 46 -7.95 -9.05 14.81
N LYS A 47 -8.44 -7.86 15.11
CA LYS A 47 -8.77 -6.83 14.11
C LYS A 47 -7.51 -6.32 13.42
N THR A 48 -6.49 -5.94 14.20
CA THR A 48 -5.20 -5.47 13.71
C THR A 48 -4.48 -6.57 12.91
N HIS A 49 -4.63 -7.83 13.34
CA HIS A 49 -4.10 -8.98 12.59
C HIS A 49 -4.77 -9.09 11.21
N LYS A 50 -6.10 -9.11 11.17
CA LYS A 50 -6.88 -9.18 9.92
C LYS A 50 -6.62 -8.00 8.97
N GLU A 51 -6.35 -6.81 9.49
CA GLU A 51 -6.09 -5.64 8.64
C GLU A 51 -4.67 -5.60 8.06
N LYS A 52 -3.66 -6.04 8.82
CA LYS A 52 -2.24 -5.89 8.43
C LYS A 52 -1.64 -7.16 7.82
N TYR A 53 -2.03 -8.33 8.31
CA TYR A 53 -1.36 -9.61 8.07
C TYR A 53 -2.19 -10.59 7.24
N ALA A 54 -3.45 -10.27 6.93
CA ALA A 54 -4.31 -11.15 6.15
C ALA A 54 -4.20 -10.90 4.65
N TRP A 55 -4.60 -11.92 3.90
CA TRP A 55 -4.80 -11.88 2.47
C TRP A 55 -6.15 -12.52 2.15
N ASN A 56 -6.71 -12.14 1.01
CA ASN A 56 -7.96 -12.69 0.50
C ASN A 56 -7.66 -13.58 -0.71
N ALA A 57 -8.51 -14.59 -0.91
CA ALA A 57 -8.52 -15.42 -2.11
C ALA A 57 -9.85 -15.23 -2.83
N LYS A 58 -9.78 -15.07 -4.15
CA LYS A 58 -10.95 -15.00 -5.03
C LYS A 58 -10.71 -15.84 -6.27
N VAL A 59 -11.73 -16.56 -6.73
CA VAL A 59 -11.69 -17.20 -8.04
C VAL A 59 -11.66 -16.13 -9.12
N GLU A 60 -10.58 -16.10 -9.89
CA GLU A 60 -10.37 -15.18 -11.01
C GLU A 60 -10.98 -15.73 -12.30
N SER A 61 -10.77 -17.02 -12.54
CA SER A 61 -11.38 -17.77 -13.63
C SER A 61 -11.43 -19.27 -13.30
N GLU A 62 -12.33 -20.00 -13.95
CA GLU A 62 -12.49 -21.44 -13.77
C GLU A 62 -12.95 -22.09 -15.08
N ASP A 63 -12.33 -23.20 -15.43
CA ASP A 63 -12.73 -24.10 -16.52
C ASP A 63 -12.88 -25.54 -16.01
N GLU A 64 -13.21 -26.48 -16.91
CA GLU A 64 -13.45 -27.89 -16.57
C GLU A 64 -12.28 -28.55 -15.82
N TYR A 65 -11.04 -28.10 -16.06
CA TYR A 65 -9.83 -28.74 -15.55
C TYR A 65 -9.03 -27.85 -14.60
N THR A 66 -9.26 -26.53 -14.58
CA THR A 66 -8.39 -25.56 -13.91
C THR A 66 -9.17 -24.45 -13.23
N GLN A 67 -8.80 -24.15 -11.98
CA GLN A 67 -9.26 -22.95 -11.29
C GLN A 67 -8.07 -22.02 -11.04
N MET A 68 -8.21 -20.76 -11.46
CA MET A 68 -7.27 -19.68 -11.14
C MET A 68 -7.77 -18.91 -9.92
N ILE A 69 -6.94 -18.85 -8.88
CA ILE A 69 -7.26 -18.14 -7.64
C ILE A 69 -6.34 -16.92 -7.55
N LEU A 70 -6.94 -15.73 -7.52
CA LEU A 70 -6.25 -14.47 -7.25
C LEU A 70 -6.09 -14.29 -5.74
N LEU A 71 -4.84 -14.06 -5.32
CA LEU A 71 -4.48 -13.73 -3.95
C LEU A 71 -4.12 -12.25 -3.84
N THR A 72 -4.80 -11.54 -2.93
CA THR A 72 -4.65 -10.09 -2.69
C THR A 72 -4.38 -9.80 -1.22
N TRP A 73 -3.59 -8.76 -0.94
CA TRP A 73 -3.46 -8.24 0.41
C TRP A 73 -4.81 -7.69 0.88
N THR A 74 -5.28 -8.04 2.08
CA THR A 74 -6.57 -7.55 2.61
C THR A 74 -6.65 -6.03 2.62
N ARG A 75 -5.53 -5.34 2.87
CA ARG A 75 -5.47 -3.87 2.83
C ARG A 75 -5.62 -3.28 1.43
N TYR A 76 -5.19 -4.00 0.40
CA TYR A 76 -5.44 -3.59 -0.97
C TYR A 76 -6.95 -3.61 -1.25
N ASP A 77 -7.63 -4.71 -0.92
CA ASP A 77 -9.08 -4.85 -1.18
C ASP A 77 -9.92 -3.85 -0.38
N GLN A 78 -9.52 -3.55 0.86
CA GLN A 78 -10.20 -2.57 1.70
C GLN A 78 -10.14 -1.13 1.17
N HIS A 79 -9.16 -0.81 0.33
CA HIS A 79 -8.86 0.56 -0.06
C HIS A 79 -8.97 0.83 -1.56
N ILE A 80 -8.95 -0.21 -2.41
CA ILE A 80 -8.92 -0.04 -3.87
C ILE A 80 -10.08 0.79 -4.40
N GLN A 81 -11.31 0.52 -3.96
CA GLN A 81 -12.51 1.20 -4.49
C GLN A 81 -12.49 2.70 -4.21
N GLN A 82 -12.28 3.11 -2.95
CA GLN A 82 -12.24 4.53 -2.59
C GLN A 82 -11.04 5.24 -3.24
N THR A 83 -9.89 4.57 -3.31
CA THR A 83 -8.69 5.14 -3.95
C THR A 83 -8.95 5.40 -5.44
N MET A 84 -9.59 4.46 -6.14
CA MET A 84 -9.93 4.61 -7.56
C MET A 84 -10.97 5.72 -7.79
N GLN A 85 -11.96 5.85 -6.91
CA GLN A 85 -12.94 6.94 -6.97
C GLN A 85 -12.27 8.31 -6.83
N ILE A 86 -11.44 8.51 -5.82
CA ILE A 86 -10.69 9.76 -5.62
C ILE A 86 -9.74 10.00 -6.81
N SER A 87 -9.09 8.95 -7.32
CA SER A 87 -8.24 9.03 -8.49
C SER A 87 -9.01 9.53 -9.71
N ALA A 88 -10.21 9.01 -9.97
CA ALA A 88 -11.05 9.43 -11.08
C ALA A 88 -11.47 10.91 -10.95
N MET A 89 -11.85 11.36 -9.75
CA MET A 89 -12.16 12.78 -9.48
C MET A 89 -10.96 13.72 -9.75
N GLN A 90 -9.75 13.19 -9.72
CA GLN A 90 -8.50 13.92 -9.98
C GLN A 90 -7.91 13.59 -11.36
N ASN A 91 -8.73 13.08 -12.30
CA ASN A 91 -8.33 12.68 -13.66
C ASN A 91 -7.11 11.74 -13.69
N HIS A 92 -6.98 10.86 -12.71
CA HIS A 92 -5.88 9.90 -12.55
C HIS A 92 -4.47 10.54 -12.50
N SER A 93 -4.40 11.84 -12.18
CA SER A 93 -3.14 12.59 -12.15
C SER A 93 -2.30 12.35 -10.89
N ILE A 94 -2.90 11.77 -9.85
CA ILE A 94 -2.28 11.52 -8.55
C ILE A 94 -1.95 10.03 -8.40
N ASP A 95 -0.78 9.73 -7.84
CA ASP A 95 -0.36 8.37 -7.53
C ASP A 95 -1.34 7.68 -6.54
N LEU A 96 -1.76 6.45 -6.85
CA LEU A 96 -2.72 5.71 -6.01
C LEU A 96 -2.21 5.48 -4.59
N ASN A 97 -0.91 5.29 -4.38
CA ASN A 97 -0.36 5.15 -3.03
C ASN A 97 -0.33 6.49 -2.28
N LEU A 98 -0.21 7.62 -2.98
CA LEU A 98 -0.35 8.93 -2.35
C LEU A 98 -1.80 9.18 -1.91
N ILE A 99 -2.78 8.85 -2.76
CA ILE A 99 -4.20 8.92 -2.41
C ILE A 99 -4.50 8.05 -1.19
N TYR A 100 -4.03 6.81 -1.21
CA TYR A 100 -4.12 5.88 -0.09
C TYR A 100 -3.60 6.47 1.22
N VAL A 101 -2.38 7.01 1.20
CA VAL A 101 -1.73 7.60 2.37
C VAL A 101 -2.52 8.80 2.88
N ALA A 102 -2.96 9.71 1.99
CA ALA A 102 -3.79 10.85 2.37
C ALA A 102 -5.12 10.40 2.99
N HIS A 103 -5.76 9.37 2.40
CA HIS A 103 -7.01 8.83 2.90
C HIS A 103 -6.87 8.15 4.27
N CYS A 104 -5.76 7.45 4.50
CA CYS A 104 -5.43 6.92 5.82
C CYS A 104 -5.20 8.04 6.85
N TRP A 105 -4.53 9.12 6.47
CA TRP A 105 -4.30 10.28 7.33
C TRP A 105 -5.61 10.97 7.73
N CYS A 106 -6.51 11.18 6.76
CA CYS A 106 -7.85 11.75 6.96
C CYS A 106 -8.87 10.76 7.54
N ARG A 107 -8.42 9.68 8.21
CA ARG A 107 -9.30 8.69 8.86
C ARG A 107 -10.40 8.13 7.96
N LYS A 108 -10.11 8.00 6.66
CA LYS A 108 -11.04 7.54 5.61
C LYS A 108 -12.18 8.52 5.26
N ASP A 109 -12.04 9.80 5.58
CA ASP A 109 -12.94 10.84 5.09
C ASP A 109 -12.54 11.29 3.68
N THR A 110 -13.41 11.01 2.70
CA THR A 110 -13.17 11.33 1.29
C THR A 110 -13.03 12.82 1.03
N ASN A 111 -13.85 13.65 1.67
CA ASN A 111 -13.88 15.09 1.42
C ASN A 111 -12.62 15.76 1.97
N GLU A 112 -12.24 15.43 3.20
CA GLU A 112 -10.99 15.89 3.80
C GLU A 112 -9.78 15.42 2.97
N THR A 113 -9.82 14.18 2.46
CA THR A 113 -8.75 13.63 1.62
C THR A 113 -8.59 14.43 0.32
N ILE A 114 -9.69 14.72 -0.38
CA ILE A 114 -9.66 15.49 -1.62
C ILE A 114 -9.12 16.90 -1.36
N GLN A 115 -9.60 17.57 -0.30
CA GLN A 115 -9.12 18.89 0.08
C GLN A 115 -7.62 18.87 0.40
N LEU A 116 -7.16 17.90 1.19
CA LEU A 116 -5.76 17.77 1.57
C LEU A 116 -4.85 17.49 0.36
N LEU A 117 -5.29 16.66 -0.58
CA LEU A 117 -4.57 16.39 -1.83
C LEU A 117 -4.48 17.63 -2.72
N PHE A 118 -5.54 18.45 -2.78
CA PHE A 118 -5.53 19.71 -3.53
C PHE A 118 -4.55 20.73 -2.91
N GLU A 119 -4.57 20.88 -1.59
CA GLU A 119 -3.62 21.72 -0.86
C GLU A 119 -2.18 21.24 -1.05
N PHE A 120 -1.94 19.92 -0.97
CA PHE A 120 -0.63 19.34 -1.21
C PHE A 120 -0.13 19.61 -2.62
N ASN A 121 -0.98 19.41 -3.64
CA ASN A 121 -0.60 19.71 -5.03
C ASN A 121 -0.22 21.18 -5.18
N THR A 122 -1.00 22.11 -4.61
CA THR A 122 -0.68 23.54 -4.62
C THR A 122 0.67 23.82 -3.93
N TRP A 123 0.89 23.26 -2.75
CA TRP A 123 2.13 23.40 -1.98
C TRP A 123 3.35 22.84 -2.73
N LYS A 124 3.20 21.71 -3.42
CA LYS A 124 4.27 21.01 -4.15
C LYS A 124 4.82 21.83 -5.32
N PHE A 125 3.99 22.66 -5.96
CA PHE A 125 4.39 23.50 -7.09
C PHE A 125 4.96 24.87 -6.68
N GLN A 126 4.92 25.23 -5.40
CA GLN A 126 5.63 26.42 -4.92
C GLN A 126 7.15 26.17 -4.95
N GLU A 127 7.86 26.99 -5.73
CA GLU A 127 9.26 26.79 -6.12
C GLU A 127 10.21 26.64 -4.91
N ASN A 128 9.91 27.35 -3.83
CA ASN A 128 10.65 27.30 -2.57
C ASN A 128 10.59 25.93 -1.87
N ASN A 129 9.52 25.16 -2.05
CA ASN A 129 9.30 23.92 -1.28
C ASN A 129 10.07 22.73 -1.87
N LYS A 130 10.28 22.70 -3.20
CA LYS A 130 11.17 21.70 -3.82
C LYS A 130 12.62 21.85 -3.35
N GLN A 131 13.10 23.08 -3.20
CA GLN A 131 14.44 23.34 -2.70
C GLN A 131 14.57 23.02 -1.21
N LYS A 132 13.55 23.34 -0.40
CA LYS A 132 13.48 22.88 1.00
C LYS A 132 13.55 21.36 1.11
N TYR A 133 12.83 20.63 0.25
CA TYR A 133 12.90 19.16 0.23
C TYR A 133 14.32 18.68 -0.02
N LYS A 134 15.01 19.19 -1.04
CA LYS A 134 16.41 18.83 -1.32
C LYS A 134 17.31 19.03 -0.11
N ASN A 135 17.10 20.11 0.64
CA ASN A 135 17.91 20.43 1.83
C ASN A 135 17.58 19.53 3.05
N ARG A 136 16.36 19.01 3.15
CA ARG A 136 15.91 18.12 4.23
C ARG A 136 15.80 16.65 3.82
N THR A 137 16.26 16.28 2.62
CA THR A 137 16.04 14.93 2.09
C THR A 137 16.64 13.88 3.02
N ASN A 138 17.77 14.18 3.68
CA ASN A 138 18.43 13.29 4.65
C ASN A 138 17.56 12.93 5.87
N GLU A 139 16.61 13.79 6.29
CA GLU A 139 15.71 13.50 7.41
C GLU A 139 14.65 12.45 7.05
N PHE A 140 14.36 12.28 5.76
CA PHE A 140 13.30 11.41 5.25
C PHE A 140 13.83 10.26 4.38
N LEU A 141 15.14 10.24 4.06
CA LEU A 141 15.80 9.28 3.16
C LEU A 141 15.98 7.88 3.72
N GLU A 142 15.92 7.69 5.04
CA GLU A 142 16.04 6.36 5.64
C GLU A 142 14.78 5.48 5.45
N ARG A 143 13.77 5.96 4.72
CA ARG A 143 12.48 5.29 4.57
C ARG A 143 12.23 4.92 3.10
N PRO A 144 11.98 3.64 2.77
CA PRO A 144 11.84 3.14 1.40
C PRO A 144 10.48 3.48 0.78
N CYS A 145 10.07 4.74 0.87
CA CYS A 145 8.79 5.23 0.35
C CYS A 145 9.00 6.02 -0.96
N ASN A 146 7.98 6.00 -1.82
CA ASN A 146 7.90 6.77 -3.06
C ASN A 146 8.21 8.27 -2.79
N HIS A 147 9.00 8.92 -3.65
CA HIS A 147 9.38 10.33 -3.53
C HIS A 147 8.17 11.26 -3.30
N ASN A 148 7.04 11.01 -3.97
CA ASN A 148 5.81 11.79 -3.77
C ASN A 148 5.22 11.64 -2.36
N ILE A 149 5.34 10.46 -1.76
CA ILE A 149 4.89 10.20 -0.38
C ILE A 149 5.83 10.90 0.59
N ASN A 150 7.14 10.88 0.36
CA ASN A 150 8.09 11.61 1.20
C ASN A 150 7.82 13.12 1.18
N LEU A 151 7.54 13.69 0.00
CA LEU A 151 7.11 15.09 -0.13
C LEU A 151 5.81 15.37 0.64
N PHE A 152 4.84 14.47 0.53
CA PHE A 152 3.57 14.60 1.25
C PHE A 152 3.76 14.56 2.78
N CYS A 153 4.63 13.70 3.28
CA CYS A 153 4.96 13.65 4.69
C CYS A 153 5.57 14.97 5.18
N MET A 154 6.47 15.57 4.41
CA MET A 154 7.00 16.90 4.77
C MET A 154 5.91 17.97 4.77
N PHE A 155 5.02 17.96 3.78
CA PHE A 155 3.89 18.88 3.73
C PHE A 155 3.03 18.77 5.00
N LEU A 156 2.75 17.54 5.46
CA LEU A 156 2.06 17.32 6.72
C LEU A 156 2.82 17.89 7.91
N VAL A 157 4.16 17.72 7.97
CA VAL A 157 4.99 18.27 9.05
C VAL A 157 4.99 19.80 9.06
N GLU A 158 4.97 20.43 7.89
CA GLU A 158 4.85 21.90 7.80
C GLU A 158 3.47 22.38 8.24
N LYS A 159 2.41 21.65 7.90
CA LYS A 159 1.02 21.99 8.26
C LYS A 159 0.74 21.72 9.74
N ASN A 160 1.27 20.63 10.30
CA ASN A 160 1.06 20.17 11.66
C ASN A 160 2.40 19.81 12.31
N LYS A 161 2.73 20.44 13.44
CA LYS A 161 3.93 20.11 14.24
C LYS A 161 3.61 19.00 15.24
N SER A 162 3.32 17.77 14.78
CA SER A 162 2.93 16.70 15.70
C SER A 162 3.74 15.40 15.54
N GLN A 163 3.98 14.77 16.69
CA GLN A 163 4.51 13.41 16.84
C GLN A 163 3.70 12.37 16.04
N GLU A 164 2.41 12.62 15.85
CA GLU A 164 1.48 11.78 15.10
C GLU A 164 1.96 11.53 13.66
N ILE A 165 2.62 12.49 13.03
CA ILE A 165 3.14 12.33 11.66
C ILE A 165 4.30 11.35 11.65
N VAL A 166 5.21 11.42 12.63
CA VAL A 166 6.33 10.48 12.73
C VAL A 166 5.82 9.06 12.93
N GLU A 167 4.81 8.88 13.78
CA GLU A 167 4.17 7.58 14.02
C GLU A 167 3.44 7.06 12.77
N PHE A 168 2.65 7.92 12.12
CA PHE A 168 1.93 7.58 10.89
C PHE A 168 2.87 7.15 9.77
N THR A 169 3.91 7.93 9.53
CA THR A 169 4.89 7.65 8.47
C THR A 169 5.71 6.39 8.75
N THR A 170 6.02 6.12 10.02
CA THR A 170 6.66 4.86 10.45
C THR A 170 5.72 3.69 10.20
N ALA A 171 4.42 3.83 10.53
CA ALA A 171 3.43 2.79 10.27
C ALA A 171 3.25 2.50 8.78
N ILE A 172 3.23 3.52 7.91
CA ILE A 172 3.14 3.32 6.45
C ILE A 172 4.38 2.60 5.92
N ALA A 173 5.57 3.04 6.32
CA ALA A 173 6.83 2.39 5.93
C ALA A 173 6.88 0.92 6.40
N TYR A 174 6.45 0.66 7.65
CA TYR A 174 6.43 -0.68 8.23
C TYR A 174 5.40 -1.60 7.56
N ASN A 175 4.21 -1.10 7.23
CA ASN A 175 3.18 -1.95 6.63
C ASN A 175 3.37 -2.17 5.12
N GLY A 176 4.04 -1.23 4.43
CA GLY A 176 4.15 -1.22 2.98
C GLY A 176 2.99 -0.53 2.27
N LEU A 177 3.08 -0.44 0.94
CA LEU A 177 2.16 0.30 0.08
C LEU A 177 1.34 -0.66 -0.80
N PRO A 178 0.00 -0.55 -0.83
CA PRO A 178 -0.85 -1.57 -1.43
C PRO A 178 -0.86 -1.57 -2.96
N PHE A 179 -0.63 -0.43 -3.61
CA PHE A 179 -0.85 -0.29 -5.05
C PHE A 179 0.45 -0.41 -5.86
N ALA A 180 0.34 -1.10 -6.99
CA ALA A 180 1.36 -1.21 -8.03
C ALA A 180 0.96 -0.39 -9.26
N GLU A 181 1.92 -0.16 -10.16
CA GLU A 181 1.70 0.65 -11.36
C GLU A 181 0.60 0.09 -12.28
N LYS A 182 0.47 -1.24 -12.33
CA LYS A 182 -0.57 -1.91 -13.12
C LYS A 182 -1.99 -1.60 -12.65
N ASP A 183 -2.16 -1.21 -11.39
CA ASP A 183 -3.47 -0.95 -10.78
C ASP A 183 -4.09 0.36 -11.30
N LYS A 184 -3.30 1.22 -11.98
CA LYS A 184 -3.79 2.42 -12.66
C LYS A 184 -4.68 2.12 -13.87
N LYS A 185 -4.67 0.88 -14.37
CA LYS A 185 -5.41 0.44 -15.56
C LYS A 185 -6.72 -0.28 -15.22
N ILE A 186 -7.09 -0.34 -13.94
CA ILE A 186 -8.32 -0.97 -13.45
C ILE A 186 -9.52 -0.07 -13.75
#